data_AF-A0A1M4XYC9-F1
#
_entry.id   AF-A0A1M4XYC9-F1
#
_cell.length_a   1.000
_cell.length_b   1.000
_cell.length_c   1.000
_cell.angle_alpha   90.00
_cell.angle_beta   90.00
_cell.angle_gamma   90.00
#
_symmetry.space_group_name_H-M   'P 1'
#
loop_
_entity.id
_entity.type
_entity.pdbx_description
1 polymer ?
#
loop_
_entity_poly.entity_id
_entity_poly.type
_entity_poly.pdbx_seq_one_letter_code
_entity_poly.pdbx_strand_id
1 'polypeptide(L)'
;MLAGILALVFLSRRPVKVESVREIKTKDKNDFLMGVRHVKEIVPVEFVRDGVYVSGGKHCCMARIEGTNFSVMSESQQNARESALIGVLNRIDFPVQFITTSVVADTAHMARVVASAAKNMPEGNLKTYAALYASALDAMRTEKQILAQHSYIILTDDGADPVAALKEKMKILYELLRPAGVMLTPLTSEAEVMDVFASMLTPEVIVRPSEMLEAGSYGELHLNMKELVAGAA
;
A
#
# COMPACT_ATOMS: atom_id res chain seq x y z
N MET A 1 -2.44 -5.75 -13.59
CA MET A 1 -1.87 -4.67 -12.75
C MET A 1 -0.43 -4.95 -12.28
N LEU A 2 0.03 -6.21 -12.20
CA LEU A 2 1.46 -6.55 -12.02
C LEU A 2 2.38 -6.13 -13.17
N ALA A 3 1.86 -5.98 -14.39
CA ALA A 3 2.61 -5.42 -15.52
C ALA A 3 3.10 -3.98 -15.25
N GLY A 4 2.41 -3.21 -14.38
CA GLY A 4 2.82 -1.86 -14.00
C GLY A 4 4.00 -1.85 -13.01
N ILE A 5 4.05 -2.82 -12.09
CA ILE A 5 5.16 -2.99 -11.14
C ILE A 5 6.38 -3.59 -11.85
N LEU A 6 6.16 -4.58 -12.74
CA LEU A 6 7.22 -5.10 -13.60
C LEU A 6 7.74 -4.00 -14.54
N ALA A 7 6.87 -3.13 -15.08
CA ALA A 7 7.27 -1.98 -15.87
C ALA A 7 8.03 -0.93 -15.04
N LEU A 8 7.71 -0.74 -13.76
CA LEU A 8 8.47 0.16 -12.88
C LEU A 8 9.90 -0.35 -12.63
N VAL A 9 10.05 -1.68 -12.46
CA VAL A 9 11.36 -2.35 -12.39
C VAL A 9 12.08 -2.35 -13.75
N PHE A 10 11.34 -2.44 -14.87
CA PHE A 10 11.92 -2.51 -16.22
C PHE A 10 12.29 -1.14 -16.81
N LEU A 11 11.53 -0.07 -16.53
CA LEU A 11 11.82 1.31 -16.94
C LEU A 11 12.98 1.95 -16.16
N SER A 12 13.32 1.40 -14.98
CA SER A 12 14.49 1.81 -14.19
C SER A 12 15.83 1.36 -14.80
N ARG A 13 15.83 0.43 -15.77
CA ARG A 13 17.08 -0.05 -16.41
C ARG A 13 17.35 0.70 -17.71
N ARG A 14 18.12 1.79 -17.65
CA ARG A 14 18.89 2.21 -18.83
C ARG A 14 19.94 1.15 -19.16
N PRO A 15 20.26 0.91 -20.45
CA PRO A 15 21.14 -0.16 -20.87
C PRO A 15 22.56 0.12 -20.39
N VAL A 16 23.01 -0.60 -19.37
CA VAL A 16 24.43 -0.71 -19.07
C VAL A 16 25.09 -1.44 -20.24
N LYS A 17 26.16 -0.84 -20.78
CA LYS A 17 26.97 -1.34 -21.88
C LYS A 17 27.37 -2.80 -21.60
N VAL A 18 26.78 -3.72 -22.35
CA VAL A 18 26.98 -5.17 -22.19
C VAL A 18 28.34 -5.53 -22.78
N GLU A 19 29.34 -5.66 -21.93
CA GLU A 19 30.58 -6.34 -22.28
C GLU A 19 30.42 -7.83 -21.97
N SER A 20 30.33 -8.62 -23.05
CA SER A 20 30.31 -10.08 -23.14
C SER A 20 29.39 -10.86 -22.19
N VAL A 21 28.25 -11.27 -22.76
CA VAL A 21 27.39 -12.34 -22.26
C VAL A 21 28.22 -13.62 -22.03
N ARG A 22 28.48 -13.97 -20.77
CA ARG A 22 28.73 -15.36 -20.39
C ARG A 22 27.38 -16.01 -20.14
N GLU A 23 27.07 -17.03 -20.93
CA GLU A 23 25.87 -17.86 -20.81
C GLU A 23 25.66 -18.32 -19.37
N ILE A 24 24.66 -17.76 -18.69
CA ILE A 24 24.20 -18.27 -17.41
C ILE A 24 23.34 -19.51 -17.70
N LYS A 25 23.90 -20.67 -17.35
CA LYS A 25 23.31 -21.99 -17.54
C LYS A 25 21.94 -22.08 -16.87
N THR A 26 21.05 -22.82 -17.52
CA THR A 26 19.63 -23.08 -17.23
C THR A 26 19.29 -23.60 -15.82
N LYS A 27 20.29 -23.82 -14.95
CA LYS A 27 20.12 -24.27 -13.56
C LYS A 27 19.72 -23.12 -12.61
N ASP A 28 20.18 -21.89 -12.86
CA ASP A 28 19.93 -20.73 -11.99
C ASP A 28 18.49 -20.18 -12.08
N LYS A 29 17.73 -20.53 -13.13
CA LYS A 29 16.32 -20.12 -13.24
C LYS A 29 15.41 -20.81 -12.22
N ASN A 30 15.76 -22.02 -11.79
CA ASN A 30 14.93 -22.78 -10.84
C ASN A 30 15.17 -22.39 -9.38
N ASP A 31 16.39 -21.99 -9.01
CA ASP A 31 16.70 -21.52 -7.65
C ASP A 31 16.17 -20.10 -7.37
N PHE A 32 16.01 -19.27 -8.42
CA PHE A 32 15.36 -17.96 -8.28
C PHE A 32 13.89 -18.07 -7.86
N LEU A 33 13.22 -19.18 -8.19
CA LEU A 33 11.78 -19.40 -7.97
C LEU A 33 11.44 -20.13 -6.67
N MET A 34 12.44 -20.59 -5.90
CA MET A 34 12.20 -21.42 -4.70
C MET A 34 12.60 -20.78 -3.36
N GLY A 35 13.15 -19.57 -3.36
CA GLY A 35 13.61 -18.91 -2.14
C GLY A 35 12.56 -18.01 -1.49
N VAL A 36 12.45 -18.10 -0.16
CA VAL A 36 11.76 -17.11 0.67
C VAL A 36 12.71 -15.90 0.80
N ARG A 37 12.32 -14.72 0.29
CA ARG A 37 13.21 -13.54 0.17
C ARG A 37 12.68 -12.33 0.92
N HIS A 38 13.59 -11.53 1.48
CA HIS A 38 13.19 -10.35 2.22
C HIS A 38 12.49 -9.31 1.32
N VAL A 39 11.52 -8.55 1.83
CA VAL A 39 10.90 -7.45 1.04
C VAL A 39 11.95 -6.47 0.50
N LYS A 40 13.02 -6.19 1.27
CA LYS A 40 14.16 -5.36 0.80
C LYS A 40 15.00 -6.02 -0.31
N GLU A 41 14.95 -7.35 -0.44
CA GLU A 41 15.61 -8.08 -1.55
C GLU A 41 14.76 -8.11 -2.82
N ILE A 42 13.44 -7.98 -2.68
CA ILE A 42 12.48 -7.95 -3.80
C ILE A 42 12.32 -6.52 -4.32
N VAL A 43 12.28 -5.54 -3.42
CA VAL A 43 12.22 -4.11 -3.73
C VAL A 43 13.48 -3.46 -3.15
N PRO A 44 14.50 -3.16 -3.97
CA PRO A 44 15.68 -2.45 -3.50
C PRO A 44 15.30 -1.00 -3.20
N VAL A 45 14.91 -0.72 -1.96
CA VAL A 45 14.61 0.62 -1.44
C VAL A 45 15.57 0.99 -0.32
N GLU A 46 16.17 2.17 -0.44
CA GLU A 46 17.00 2.76 0.62
C GLU A 46 16.18 3.82 1.34
N PHE A 47 15.99 3.67 2.65
CA PHE A 47 15.27 4.65 3.46
C PHE A 47 16.18 5.78 3.89
N VAL A 48 15.69 7.01 3.79
CA VAL A 48 16.44 8.22 4.14
C VAL A 48 15.97 8.76 5.48
N ARG A 49 14.77 9.38 5.51
CA ARG A 49 14.16 9.98 6.71
C ARG A 49 12.68 10.28 6.44
N ASP A 50 11.84 10.26 7.47
CA ASP A 50 10.41 10.64 7.43
C ASP A 50 9.59 9.89 6.37
N GLY A 51 9.82 8.58 6.22
CA GLY A 51 9.11 7.74 5.23
C GLY A 51 9.55 7.99 3.79
N VAL A 52 10.55 8.84 3.54
CA VAL A 52 11.17 9.03 2.22
C VAL A 52 12.11 7.87 1.92
N TYR A 53 11.94 7.27 0.76
CA TYR A 53 12.76 6.17 0.26
C TYR A 53 13.32 6.49 -1.13
N VAL A 54 14.45 5.90 -1.47
CA VAL A 54 15.07 6.01 -2.79
C VAL A 54 14.75 4.77 -3.59
N SER A 55 14.19 4.96 -4.79
CA SER A 55 13.94 3.90 -5.75
C SER A 55 14.35 4.37 -7.14
N GLY A 56 15.16 3.56 -7.84
CA GLY A 56 15.64 3.89 -9.19
C GLY A 56 16.45 5.20 -9.27
N GLY A 57 17.10 5.60 -8.18
CA GLY A 57 17.91 6.83 -8.11
C GLY A 57 17.11 8.12 -7.89
N LYS A 58 15.80 8.04 -7.59
CA LYS A 58 14.96 9.18 -7.22
C LYS A 58 14.45 9.04 -5.79
N HIS A 59 14.32 10.17 -5.10
CA HIS A 59 13.69 10.21 -3.79
C HIS A 59 12.17 10.18 -3.96
N CYS A 60 11.51 9.36 -3.17
CA CYS A 60 10.10 9.09 -3.27
C CYS A 60 9.46 9.24 -1.88
N CYS A 61 8.26 9.80 -1.84
CA CYS A 61 7.39 9.71 -0.67
C CYS A 61 6.00 9.22 -1.07
N MET A 62 5.29 8.62 -0.12
CA MET A 62 3.99 8.02 -0.36
C MET A 62 2.95 8.58 0.60
N ALA A 63 1.72 8.72 0.12
CA ALA A 63 0.57 9.07 0.93
C ALA A 63 -0.62 8.18 0.58
N ARG A 64 -1.40 7.81 1.59
CA ARG A 64 -2.67 7.12 1.41
C ARG A 64 -3.74 8.13 1.02
N ILE A 65 -4.55 7.77 0.02
CA ILE A 65 -5.73 8.53 -0.39
C ILE A 65 -6.96 7.86 0.18
N GLU A 66 -7.79 8.64 0.85
CA GLU A 66 -9.10 8.20 1.30
C GLU A 66 -10.16 9.18 0.80
N GLY A 67 -11.16 8.65 0.10
CA GLY A 67 -12.27 9.43 -0.44
C GLY A 67 -13.55 9.15 0.31
N THR A 68 -14.43 10.15 0.36
CA THR A 68 -15.82 9.92 0.76
C THR A 68 -16.56 9.13 -0.31
N ASN A 69 -17.50 8.28 0.09
CA ASN A 69 -18.24 7.44 -0.84
C ASN A 69 -19.03 8.29 -1.86
N PHE A 70 -18.64 8.20 -3.13
CA PHE A 70 -19.25 8.95 -4.23
C PHE A 70 -20.65 8.44 -4.56
N SER A 71 -20.91 7.14 -4.36
CA SER A 71 -22.16 6.49 -4.77
C SER A 71 -23.38 6.92 -3.94
N VAL A 72 -23.15 7.49 -2.75
CA VAL A 72 -24.22 7.94 -1.84
C VAL A 72 -24.51 9.43 -1.96
N MET A 73 -23.78 10.15 -2.83
CA MET A 73 -23.96 11.58 -3.07
C MET A 73 -25.08 11.85 -4.08
N SER A 74 -25.73 13.00 -3.99
CA SER A 74 -26.65 13.46 -5.05
C SER A 74 -25.89 13.82 -6.32
N GLU A 75 -26.54 13.81 -7.48
CA GLU A 75 -25.91 14.19 -8.77
C GLU A 75 -25.26 15.58 -8.73
N SER A 76 -25.91 16.54 -8.07
CA SER A 76 -25.35 17.89 -7.89
C SER A 76 -24.05 17.89 -7.08
N GLN A 77 -23.95 17.06 -6.05
CA GLN A 77 -22.74 16.90 -5.23
C GLN A 77 -21.64 16.17 -6.00
N GLN A 78 -22.02 15.14 -6.75
CA GLN A 78 -21.12 14.40 -7.63
C GLN A 78 -20.48 15.32 -8.67
N ASN A 79 -21.28 16.12 -9.38
CA ASN A 79 -20.80 17.08 -10.38
C ASN A 79 -19.88 18.15 -9.78
N ALA A 80 -20.21 18.66 -8.59
CA ALA A 80 -19.38 19.62 -7.87
C ALA A 80 -18.02 19.01 -7.48
N ARG A 81 -18.02 17.77 -7.00
CA ARG A 81 -16.81 17.01 -6.65
C ARG A 81 -15.95 16.71 -7.87
N GLU A 82 -16.55 16.28 -8.97
CA GLU A 82 -15.85 16.01 -10.23
C GLU A 82 -15.18 17.28 -10.76
N SER A 83 -15.92 18.39 -10.78
CA SER A 83 -15.38 19.69 -11.18
C SER A 83 -14.21 20.13 -10.30
N ALA A 84 -14.30 19.89 -8.99
CA ALA A 84 -13.20 20.18 -8.07
C ALA A 84 -11.98 19.30 -8.35
N LEU A 85 -12.15 18.00 -8.58
CA LEU A 85 -11.06 17.07 -8.91
C LEU A 85 -10.38 17.42 -10.23
N ILE A 86 -11.15 17.77 -11.28
CA ILE A 86 -10.62 18.26 -12.55
C ILE A 86 -9.79 19.53 -12.32
N GLY A 87 -10.29 20.45 -11.49
CA GLY A 87 -9.57 21.66 -11.10
C GLY A 87 -8.24 21.37 -10.39
N VAL A 88 -8.20 20.33 -9.55
CA VAL A 88 -6.96 19.89 -8.89
C VAL A 88 -5.97 19.34 -9.91
N LEU A 89 -6.40 18.41 -10.77
CA LEU A 89 -5.52 17.78 -11.75
C LEU A 89 -4.91 18.80 -12.73
N ASN A 90 -5.64 19.87 -13.07
CA ASN A 90 -5.13 20.94 -13.92
C ASN A 90 -4.12 21.88 -13.21
N ARG A 91 -4.07 21.87 -11.89
CA ARG A 91 -3.18 22.74 -11.09
C ARG A 91 -1.89 22.05 -10.66
N ILE A 92 -1.83 20.73 -10.75
CA ILE A 92 -0.64 19.95 -10.41
C ILE A 92 0.39 20.16 -11.53
N ASP A 93 1.52 20.76 -11.19
CA ASP A 93 2.63 21.08 -12.11
C ASP A 93 3.83 20.13 -11.98
N PHE A 94 3.70 19.07 -11.17
CA PHE A 94 4.71 18.04 -10.96
C PHE A 94 4.16 16.63 -11.22
N PRO A 95 5.02 15.64 -11.54
CA PRO A 95 4.58 14.26 -11.76
C PRO A 95 4.03 13.66 -10.46
N VAL A 96 2.80 13.15 -10.53
CA VAL A 96 2.12 12.43 -9.45
C VAL A 96 1.75 11.04 -9.96
N GLN A 97 2.13 10.01 -9.21
CA GLN A 97 1.78 8.63 -9.55
C GLN A 97 0.68 8.12 -8.61
N PHE A 98 -0.37 7.54 -9.17
CA PHE A 98 -1.43 6.89 -8.43
C PHE A 98 -1.27 5.37 -8.50
N ILE A 99 -1.33 4.71 -7.36
CA ILE A 99 -1.31 3.24 -7.27
C ILE A 99 -2.53 2.80 -6.47
N THR A 100 -3.30 1.89 -7.05
CA THR A 100 -4.47 1.31 -6.40
C THR A 100 -4.26 -0.19 -6.32
N THR A 101 -4.43 -0.75 -5.13
CA THR A 101 -4.42 -2.19 -4.90
C THR A 101 -5.71 -2.63 -4.22
N SER A 102 -6.15 -3.84 -4.53
CA SER A 102 -7.26 -4.50 -3.85
C SER A 102 -6.66 -5.54 -2.91
N VAL A 103 -6.88 -5.37 -1.62
CA VAL A 103 -6.35 -6.25 -0.56
C VAL A 103 -7.50 -6.86 0.22
N VAL A 104 -7.29 -8.04 0.81
CA VAL A 104 -8.28 -8.62 1.72
C VAL A 104 -8.53 -7.67 2.89
N ALA A 105 -9.78 -7.35 3.15
CA ALA A 105 -10.15 -6.44 4.23
C ALA A 105 -9.84 -7.05 5.59
N ASP A 106 -9.07 -6.33 6.40
CA ASP A 106 -8.74 -6.73 7.76
C ASP A 106 -9.85 -6.29 8.73
N THR A 107 -10.76 -7.21 9.04
CA THR A 107 -11.81 -7.01 10.04
C THR A 107 -11.38 -7.45 11.44
N ALA A 108 -10.15 -7.96 11.63
CA ALA A 108 -9.73 -8.59 12.89
C ALA A 108 -9.72 -7.60 14.06
N HIS A 109 -9.31 -6.35 13.81
CA HIS A 109 -9.32 -5.32 14.84
C HIS A 109 -10.75 -5.01 15.28
N MET A 110 -11.67 -4.81 14.33
CA MET A 110 -13.08 -4.53 14.65
C MET A 110 -13.77 -5.72 15.32
N ALA A 111 -13.50 -6.95 14.87
CA ALA A 111 -13.99 -8.16 15.53
C ALA A 111 -13.54 -8.22 17.00
N ARG A 112 -12.27 -7.91 17.29
CA ARG A 112 -11.74 -7.83 18.66
C ARG A 112 -12.42 -6.74 19.49
N VAL A 113 -12.61 -5.55 18.93
CA VAL A 113 -13.27 -4.42 19.61
C VAL A 113 -14.71 -4.79 19.97
N VAL A 114 -15.48 -5.31 19.01
CA VAL A 114 -16.87 -5.75 19.24
C VAL A 114 -16.93 -6.89 20.26
N ALA A 115 -16.05 -7.89 20.15
CA ALA A 115 -15.99 -9.00 21.10
C ALA A 115 -15.67 -8.54 22.53
N SER A 116 -14.78 -7.54 22.66
CA SER A 116 -14.41 -6.96 23.95
C SER A 116 -15.56 -6.13 24.54
N ALA A 117 -16.25 -5.36 23.70
CA ALA A 117 -17.46 -4.64 24.09
C ALA A 117 -18.56 -5.61 24.56
N ALA A 118 -18.77 -6.72 23.85
CA ALA A 118 -19.76 -7.73 24.21
C ALA A 118 -19.51 -8.36 25.60
N LYS A 119 -18.24 -8.56 25.99
CA LYS A 119 -17.88 -9.09 27.32
C LYS A 119 -18.31 -8.16 28.46
N ASN A 120 -18.33 -6.85 28.23
CA ASN A 120 -18.67 -5.84 29.22
C ASN A 120 -20.16 -5.45 29.20
N MET A 121 -20.96 -6.03 28.30
CA MET A 121 -22.40 -5.78 28.24
C MET A 121 -23.17 -6.64 29.26
N PRO A 122 -24.29 -6.12 29.79
CA PRO A 122 -25.22 -6.91 30.58
C PRO A 122 -25.72 -8.15 29.82
N GLU A 123 -26.04 -9.22 30.56
CA GLU A 123 -26.70 -10.41 30.02
C GLU A 123 -28.00 -10.02 29.29
N GLY A 124 -28.16 -10.45 28.04
CA GLY A 124 -29.32 -10.15 27.22
C GLY A 124 -29.07 -10.30 25.71
N ASN A 125 -30.13 -10.08 24.92
CA ASN A 125 -30.11 -10.26 23.46
C ASN A 125 -29.03 -9.43 22.75
N LEU A 126 -28.71 -8.24 23.29
CA LEU A 126 -27.70 -7.36 22.73
C LEU A 126 -26.28 -7.95 22.85
N LYS A 127 -25.97 -8.61 23.97
CA LYS A 127 -24.69 -9.30 24.18
C LYS A 127 -24.53 -10.47 23.21
N THR A 128 -25.58 -11.26 23.03
CA THR A 128 -25.62 -12.36 22.04
C THR A 128 -25.44 -11.83 20.62
N TYR A 129 -26.14 -10.75 20.27
CA TYR A 129 -26.01 -10.13 18.95
C TYR A 129 -24.61 -9.59 18.69
N ALA A 130 -24.00 -8.91 19.67
CA ALA A 130 -22.64 -8.40 19.56
C ALA A 130 -21.61 -9.55 19.40
N ALA A 131 -21.78 -10.66 20.10
CA ALA A 131 -20.93 -11.84 19.95
C ALA A 131 -21.08 -12.49 18.56
N LEU A 132 -22.31 -12.64 18.06
CA LEU A 132 -22.58 -13.14 16.71
C LEU A 132 -21.99 -12.22 15.64
N TYR A 133 -22.10 -10.90 15.83
CA TYR A 133 -21.53 -9.91 14.92
C TYR A 133 -20.00 -9.99 14.88
N ALA A 134 -19.33 -10.12 16.03
CA ALA A 134 -17.89 -10.33 16.08
C ALA A 134 -17.47 -11.63 15.36
N SER A 135 -18.23 -12.71 15.53
CA SER A 135 -17.99 -13.98 14.84
C SER A 135 -18.17 -13.86 13.33
N ALA A 136 -19.19 -13.13 12.88
CA ALA A 136 -19.41 -12.87 11.45
C ALA A 136 -18.26 -12.05 10.86
N LEU A 137 -17.77 -11.03 11.57
CA LEU A 137 -16.61 -10.25 11.15
C LEU A 137 -15.36 -11.13 10.96
N ASP A 138 -15.10 -12.06 11.87
CA ASP A 138 -13.95 -12.97 11.77
C ASP A 138 -14.11 -14.05 10.67
N ALA A 139 -15.35 -14.52 10.44
CA ALA A 139 -15.66 -15.41 9.32
C ALA A 139 -15.39 -14.71 7.98
N MET A 140 -15.85 -13.46 7.81
CA MET A 140 -15.62 -12.68 6.58
C MET A 140 -14.14 -12.47 6.28
N ARG A 141 -13.29 -12.34 7.31
CA ARG A 141 -11.82 -12.30 7.18
C ARG A 141 -11.25 -13.64 6.72
N THR A 142 -11.65 -14.71 7.40
CA THR A 142 -11.12 -16.06 7.19
C THR A 142 -11.48 -16.58 5.79
N GLU A 143 -12.69 -16.30 5.34
CA GLU A 143 -13.19 -16.68 4.02
C GLU A 143 -12.71 -15.72 2.90
N LYS A 144 -11.92 -14.69 3.23
CA LYS A 144 -11.43 -13.65 2.31
C LYS A 144 -12.55 -13.02 1.46
N GLN A 145 -13.77 -12.94 2.00
CA GLN A 145 -14.96 -12.56 1.25
C GLN A 145 -15.04 -11.05 0.97
N ILE A 146 -14.29 -10.24 1.71
CA ILE A 146 -14.31 -8.79 1.58
C ILE A 146 -12.96 -8.32 1.06
N LEU A 147 -12.99 -7.63 -0.07
CA LEU A 147 -11.84 -6.92 -0.63
C LEU A 147 -12.00 -5.42 -0.32
N ALA A 148 -10.94 -4.80 0.16
CA ALA A 148 -10.81 -3.37 0.34
C ALA A 148 -9.90 -2.79 -0.74
N GLN A 149 -10.31 -1.69 -1.35
CA GLN A 149 -9.48 -0.95 -2.29
C GLN A 149 -8.68 0.10 -1.53
N HIS A 150 -7.35 0.01 -1.60
CA HIS A 150 -6.44 0.99 -1.04
C HIS A 150 -5.76 1.76 -2.18
N SER A 151 -5.84 3.08 -2.11
CA SER A 151 -5.25 3.99 -3.10
C SER A 151 -4.13 4.78 -2.46
N TYR A 152 -3.03 4.92 -3.18
CA TYR A 152 -1.81 5.61 -2.74
C TYR A 152 -1.35 6.59 -3.82
N ILE A 153 -0.78 7.69 -3.38
CA ILE A 153 -0.04 8.64 -4.21
C ILE A 153 1.45 8.47 -3.92
N ILE A 154 2.25 8.44 -4.98
CA ILE A 154 3.71 8.53 -4.90
C ILE A 154 4.15 9.83 -5.58
N LEU A 155 4.98 10.58 -4.86
CA LEU A 155 5.65 11.77 -5.35
C LEU A 155 7.14 11.49 -5.48
N THR A 156 7.78 12.05 -6.50
CA THR A 156 9.22 11.89 -6.73
C THR A 156 9.93 13.22 -6.83
N ASP A 157 11.17 13.28 -6.36
CA ASP A 157 12.06 14.43 -6.47
C ASP A 157 13.52 13.99 -6.63
N ASP A 158 14.26 14.73 -7.45
CA ASP A 158 15.69 14.53 -7.73
C ASP A 158 16.52 15.81 -7.51
N GLY A 159 15.96 16.80 -6.81
CA GLY A 159 16.61 18.06 -6.46
C GLY A 159 17.68 17.94 -5.37
N ALA A 160 18.27 19.08 -5.02
CA ALA A 160 19.36 19.16 -4.04
C ALA A 160 18.93 18.87 -2.60
N ASP A 161 17.71 19.25 -2.22
CA ASP A 161 17.08 18.87 -0.93
C ASP A 161 15.73 18.17 -1.20
N PRO A 162 15.77 16.87 -1.53
CA PRO A 162 14.58 16.15 -1.96
C PRO A 162 13.58 15.94 -0.81
N VAL A 163 14.04 15.86 0.43
CA VAL A 163 13.15 15.63 1.59
C VAL A 163 12.30 16.87 1.84
N ALA A 164 12.89 18.07 1.81
CA ALA A 164 12.12 19.31 1.95
C ALA A 164 11.17 19.53 0.76
N ALA A 165 11.65 19.31 -0.47
CA ALA A 165 10.84 19.46 -1.68
C ALA A 165 9.64 18.52 -1.70
N LEU A 166 9.81 17.25 -1.31
CA LEU A 166 8.72 16.28 -1.23
C LEU A 166 7.68 16.66 -0.18
N LYS A 167 8.10 17.20 0.97
CA LYS A 167 7.18 17.70 2.00
C LYS A 167 6.36 18.88 1.51
N GLU A 168 6.99 19.81 0.79
CA GLU A 168 6.31 20.97 0.19
C GLU A 168 5.29 20.53 -0.86
N LYS A 169 5.69 19.65 -1.80
CA LYS A 169 4.79 19.07 -2.80
C LYS A 169 3.60 18.35 -2.15
N MET A 170 3.83 17.61 -1.07
CA MET A 170 2.78 16.93 -0.33
C MET A 170 1.79 17.92 0.31
N LYS A 171 2.30 19.02 0.88
CA LYS A 171 1.47 20.07 1.46
C LYS A 171 0.60 20.75 0.40
N ILE A 172 1.18 21.10 -0.75
CA ILE A 172 0.44 21.67 -1.89
C ILE A 172 -0.66 20.70 -2.31
N LEU A 173 -0.34 19.42 -2.46
CA LEU A 173 -1.31 18.41 -2.88
C LEU A 173 -2.45 18.23 -1.86
N TYR A 174 -2.14 18.26 -0.57
CA TYR A 174 -3.13 18.23 0.50
C TYR A 174 -4.08 19.44 0.44
N GLU A 175 -3.54 20.64 0.25
CA GLU A 175 -4.32 21.88 0.13
C GLU A 175 -5.22 21.87 -1.11
N LEU A 176 -4.75 21.30 -2.22
CA LEU A 176 -5.51 21.16 -3.45
C LEU A 176 -6.63 20.12 -3.33
N LEU A 177 -6.38 18.98 -2.70
CA LEU A 177 -7.34 17.87 -2.62
C LEU A 177 -8.41 18.04 -1.53
N ARG A 178 -8.15 18.84 -0.50
CA ARG A 178 -9.07 19.05 0.62
C ARG A 178 -10.46 19.58 0.21
N PRO A 179 -10.62 20.57 -0.70
CA PRO A 179 -11.93 21.02 -1.18
C PRO A 179 -12.69 19.94 -1.96
N ALA A 180 -11.97 19.06 -2.65
CA ALA A 180 -12.53 17.89 -3.31
C ALA A 180 -12.90 16.78 -2.32
N GLY A 181 -12.78 17.02 -1.01
CA GLY A 181 -13.08 16.12 0.11
C GLY A 181 -12.38 14.77 0.01
N VAL A 182 -11.16 14.82 -0.52
CA VAL A 182 -10.19 13.72 -0.51
C VAL A 182 -9.27 13.96 0.67
N MET A 183 -9.18 12.97 1.56
CA MET A 183 -8.23 12.96 2.66
C MET A 183 -6.93 12.33 2.20
N LEU A 184 -5.83 12.96 2.59
CA LEU A 184 -4.51 12.50 2.22
C LEU A 184 -3.67 12.35 3.48
N THR A 185 -3.23 11.12 3.74
CA THR A 185 -2.47 10.75 4.93
C THR A 185 -1.04 10.38 4.50
N PRO A 186 -0.05 11.26 4.73
CA PRO A 186 1.34 10.95 4.38
C PRO A 186 1.87 9.81 5.25
N LEU A 187 2.62 8.89 4.64
CA LEU A 187 3.32 7.84 5.37
C LEU A 187 4.65 8.41 5.85
N THR A 188 4.86 8.37 7.17
CA THR A 188 5.96 9.10 7.83
C THR A 188 7.02 8.18 8.40
N SER A 189 6.73 6.89 8.50
CA SER A 189 7.66 5.89 9.04
C SER A 189 8.06 4.86 7.98
N GLU A 190 9.27 4.30 8.12
CA GLU A 190 9.73 3.16 7.31
C GLU A 190 8.78 1.97 7.46
N ALA A 191 8.31 1.71 8.68
CA ALA A 191 7.41 0.59 8.98
C ALA A 191 6.10 0.68 8.18
N GLU A 192 5.47 1.86 8.13
CA GLU A 192 4.26 2.10 7.35
C GLU A 192 4.48 1.86 5.85
N VAL A 193 5.60 2.33 5.31
CA VAL A 193 5.94 2.14 3.89
C VAL A 193 6.16 0.66 3.58
N MET A 194 6.81 -0.06 4.48
CA MET A 194 7.03 -1.50 4.35
C MET A 194 5.72 -2.30 4.43
N ASP A 195 4.80 -1.92 5.30
CA ASP A 195 3.47 -2.53 5.36
C ASP A 195 2.71 -2.37 4.05
N VAL A 196 2.80 -1.19 3.43
CA VAL A 196 2.17 -0.95 2.14
C VAL A 196 2.82 -1.81 1.06
N PHE A 197 4.15 -1.89 0.99
CA PHE A 197 4.82 -2.76 0.02
C PHE A 197 4.46 -4.24 0.22
N ALA A 198 4.41 -4.72 1.46
CA ALA A 198 3.98 -6.08 1.75
C ALA A 198 2.54 -6.32 1.26
N SER A 199 1.61 -5.40 1.55
CA SER A 199 0.23 -5.52 1.09
C SER A 199 0.08 -5.47 -0.44
N MET A 200 0.96 -4.75 -1.14
CA MET A 200 0.99 -4.69 -2.61
C MET A 200 1.56 -5.98 -3.23
N LEU A 201 2.55 -6.59 -2.59
CA LEU A 201 3.20 -7.81 -3.07
C LEU A 201 2.37 -9.06 -2.75
N THR A 202 1.67 -9.07 -1.62
CA THR A 202 0.82 -10.18 -1.17
C THR A 202 -0.60 -9.69 -0.84
N PRO A 203 -1.41 -9.31 -1.85
CA PRO A 203 -2.75 -8.77 -1.61
C PRO A 203 -3.71 -9.77 -0.96
N GLU A 204 -3.43 -11.07 -1.10
CA GLU A 204 -4.23 -12.15 -0.54
C GLU A 204 -3.91 -12.49 0.93
N VAL A 205 -2.83 -11.92 1.47
CA VAL A 205 -2.34 -12.23 2.81
C VAL A 205 -2.33 -10.94 3.62
N ILE A 206 -2.99 -10.96 4.77
CA ILE A 206 -2.94 -9.84 5.71
C ILE A 206 -1.62 -9.92 6.47
N VAL A 207 -0.60 -9.23 5.98
CA VAL A 207 0.72 -9.13 6.62
C VAL A 207 0.96 -7.68 7.01
N ARG A 208 1.33 -7.47 8.28
CA ARG A 208 1.77 -6.17 8.80
C ARG A 208 3.19 -6.30 9.35
N PRO A 209 4.22 -6.13 8.49
CA PRO A 209 5.62 -6.06 8.90
C PRO A 209 5.89 -5.28 10.20
N SER A 210 5.23 -4.14 10.39
CA SER A 210 5.33 -3.29 11.58
C SER A 210 4.97 -4.03 12.88
N GLU A 211 3.82 -4.69 12.90
CA GLU A 211 3.33 -5.45 14.07
C GLU A 211 4.22 -6.67 14.38
N MET A 212 4.83 -7.26 13.35
CA MET A 212 5.78 -8.38 13.51
C MET A 212 7.10 -7.94 14.16
N LEU A 213 7.58 -6.75 13.81
CA LEU A 213 8.80 -6.16 14.39
C LEU A 213 8.60 -5.78 15.87
N GLU A 214 7.43 -5.24 16.24
CA GLU A 214 7.09 -4.90 17.62
C GLU A 214 6.91 -6.13 18.53
N ALA A 215 6.45 -7.26 17.97
CA ALA A 215 6.24 -8.51 18.70
C ALA A 215 7.55 -9.25 19.06
N GLY A 216 8.72 -8.67 18.81
CA GLY A 216 10.02 -9.25 19.15
C GLY A 216 10.45 -10.41 18.23
N SER A 217 9.70 -10.67 17.15
CA SER A 217 10.20 -11.48 16.05
C SER A 217 11.14 -10.62 15.20
N TYR A 218 12.43 -10.68 15.51
CA TYR A 218 13.52 -10.27 14.59
C TYR A 218 13.61 -11.24 13.40
N GLY A 219 12.47 -11.55 12.78
CA GLY A 219 12.35 -12.43 11.63
C GLY A 219 12.14 -11.57 10.41
N GLU A 220 13.24 -11.30 9.71
CA GLU A 220 13.31 -10.84 8.33
C GLU A 220 12.11 -11.37 7.54
N LEU A 221 11.30 -10.45 6.99
CA LEU A 221 10.04 -10.79 6.33
C LEU A 221 10.32 -11.51 5.01
N HIS A 222 10.43 -12.83 5.08
CA HIS A 222 10.67 -13.67 3.93
C HIS A 222 9.35 -13.90 3.17
N LEU A 223 9.26 -13.42 1.93
CA LEU A 223 8.18 -13.71 0.98
C LEU A 223 8.57 -14.88 0.07
N ASN A 224 7.68 -15.87 -0.06
CA ASN A 224 7.90 -17.01 -0.95
C ASN A 224 7.61 -16.61 -2.40
N MET A 225 8.63 -16.70 -3.28
CA MET A 225 8.50 -16.33 -4.70
C MET A 225 7.42 -17.11 -5.46
N LYS A 226 7.00 -18.30 -4.99
CA LYS A 226 5.88 -19.05 -5.60
C LYS A 226 4.53 -18.34 -5.42
N GLU A 227 4.29 -17.66 -4.31
CA GLU A 227 3.03 -16.96 -4.04
C GLU A 227 2.93 -15.67 -4.87
N LEU A 228 4.07 -15.02 -5.10
CA LEU A 228 4.19 -13.81 -5.93
C LEU A 228 3.92 -14.07 -7.42
N VAL A 229 4.21 -15.30 -7.89
CA VAL A 229 3.94 -15.73 -9.28
C VAL A 229 2.54 -16.34 -9.42
N ALA A 230 2.02 -17.01 -8.38
CA ALA A 230 0.67 -17.61 -8.42
C ALA A 230 -0.44 -16.55 -8.46
N GLY A 231 -0.27 -15.39 -7.81
CA GLY A 231 -1.18 -14.24 -7.93
C GLY A 231 -1.07 -13.44 -9.24
N ALA A 232 -0.17 -13.85 -10.15
CA ALA A 232 0.06 -13.20 -11.45
C ALA A 232 -0.54 -13.98 -12.66
N ALA A 233 -1.09 -15.18 -12.42
CA ALA A 233 -1.77 -16.01 -13.41
C ALA A 233 -3.29 -15.82 -13.35
#